data_AF-Q01I10-F1
#
_entry.id   AF-Q01I10-F1
#
_cell.length_a   1.000
_cell.length_b   1.000
_cell.length_c   1.000
_cell.angle_alpha   90.00
_cell.angle_beta   90.00
_cell.angle_gamma   90.00
#
_symmetry.space_group_name_H-M   'P 1'
#
loop_
_entity.id
_entity.type
_entity.pdbx_description
1 polymer ?
#
loop_
_entity_poly.entity_id
_entity_poly.type
_entity_poly.pdbx_seq_one_letter_code
_entity_poly.pdbx_strand_id
1 'polypeptide(L)'
;MEVEKKATTVEEVRGVEEETKKEEAAASDVSLKELSKKLDDFAKERDWEMYHAPRNLLLAMIAEVGELSELFMWKGEVAKGLPGWKESEKEHLGEELSDVLLYLIRLSDMCGVDLGDAATRKIVKNAVKYPAPSKST
;
A
#
# COMPACT_ATOMS: atom_id res chain seq x y z
N MET A 1 -15.97 30.28 -29.02
CA MET A 1 -15.84 28.81 -29.05
C MET A 1 -16.32 28.33 -27.70
N GLU A 2 -17.61 28.07 -27.56
CA GLU A 2 -18.20 27.56 -26.31
C GLU A 2 -17.76 26.12 -26.10
N VAL A 3 -17.23 25.83 -24.91
CA VAL A 3 -16.93 24.47 -24.47
C VAL A 3 -18.24 23.90 -23.97
N GLU A 4 -18.86 23.03 -24.76
CA GLU A 4 -20.01 22.24 -24.33
C GLU A 4 -19.62 21.36 -23.14
N LYS A 5 -20.16 21.66 -21.96
CA LYS A 5 -20.13 20.75 -20.82
C LYS A 5 -21.12 19.62 -21.12
N LYS A 6 -20.61 18.44 -21.45
CA LYS A 6 -21.44 17.22 -21.52
C LYS A 6 -22.04 16.97 -20.13
N ALA A 7 -23.37 16.90 -20.06
CA ALA A 7 -24.08 16.49 -18.87
C ALA A 7 -23.91 14.97 -18.71
N THR A 8 -23.16 14.54 -17.69
CA THR A 8 -23.08 13.13 -17.28
C THR A 8 -24.47 12.66 -16.88
N THR A 9 -24.88 11.51 -17.39
CA THR A 9 -26.24 11.01 -17.19
C THR A 9 -26.43 10.46 -15.77
N VAL A 10 -27.66 10.48 -15.25
CA VAL A 10 -27.98 9.98 -13.91
C VAL A 10 -27.64 8.48 -13.76
N GLU A 11 -27.66 7.73 -14.86
CA GLU A 11 -27.27 6.32 -14.88
C GLU A 11 -25.74 6.12 -14.80
N GLU A 12 -24.94 6.99 -15.42
CA GLU A 12 -23.47 6.97 -15.28
C GLU A 12 -23.04 7.33 -13.86
N VAL A 13 -23.65 8.36 -13.26
CA VAL A 13 -23.36 8.74 -11.87
C VAL A 13 -23.74 7.60 -10.92
N ARG A 14 -24.90 6.97 -11.14
CA ARG A 14 -25.35 5.83 -10.34
C ARG A 14 -24.47 4.59 -10.54
N GLY A 15 -23.94 4.37 -11.74
CA GLY A 15 -22.98 3.28 -12.01
C GLY A 15 -21.66 3.49 -11.27
N VAL A 16 -21.14 4.72 -11.26
CA VAL A 16 -19.93 5.09 -10.51
C VAL A 16 -20.18 4.99 -9.00
N GLU A 17 -21.35 5.42 -8.51
CA GLU A 17 -21.76 5.29 -7.10
C GLU A 17 -21.99 3.83 -6.67
N GLU A 18 -22.46 2.95 -7.56
CA GLU A 18 -22.61 1.51 -7.29
C GLU A 18 -21.26 0.77 -7.34
N GLU A 19 -20.33 1.17 -8.21
CA GLU A 19 -18.95 0.65 -8.24
C GLU A 19 -18.17 1.06 -6.99
N THR A 20 -18.24 2.34 -6.60
CA THR A 20 -17.62 2.83 -5.35
C THR A 20 -18.25 2.17 -4.11
N LYS A 21 -19.58 1.99 -4.07
CA LYS A 21 -20.22 1.21 -2.98
C LYS A 21 -19.83 -0.26 -2.95
N LYS A 22 -19.57 -0.88 -4.11
CA LYS A 22 -19.08 -2.26 -4.20
C LYS A 22 -17.63 -2.37 -3.70
N GLU A 23 -16.80 -1.36 -3.96
CA GLU A 23 -15.46 -1.26 -3.39
C GLU A 23 -15.51 -1.05 -1.86
N GLU A 24 -16.39 -0.17 -1.36
CA GLU A 24 -16.54 0.09 0.08
C GLU A 24 -17.11 -1.11 0.86
N ALA A 25 -17.99 -1.91 0.25
CA ALA A 25 -18.58 -3.10 0.89
C ALA A 25 -17.65 -4.33 0.93
N ALA A 26 -16.50 -4.27 0.26
CA ALA A 26 -15.53 -5.37 0.14
C ALA A 26 -14.26 -5.18 0.98
N ALA A 27 -14.31 -4.38 2.06
CA ALA A 27 -13.25 -4.34 3.07
C ALA A 27 -13.23 -5.61 3.95
N SER A 28 -13.29 -6.78 3.32
CA SER A 28 -12.75 -8.02 3.87
C SER A 28 -11.22 -7.92 3.87
N ASP A 29 -10.58 -8.49 4.88
CA ASP A 29 -9.12 -8.62 4.98
C ASP A 29 -8.50 -9.01 3.61
N VAL A 30 -7.65 -8.16 3.04
CA VAL A 30 -7.06 -8.37 1.71
C VAL A 30 -5.70 -9.04 1.87
N SER A 31 -5.51 -10.18 1.23
CA SER A 31 -4.23 -10.90 1.28
C SER A 31 -3.16 -10.27 0.39
N LEU A 32 -1.89 -10.51 0.72
CA LEU A 32 -0.75 -10.09 -0.12
C LEU A 32 -0.83 -10.66 -1.55
N LYS A 33 -1.43 -11.85 -1.72
CA LYS A 33 -1.60 -12.47 -3.04
C LYS A 33 -2.68 -11.77 -3.86
N GLU A 34 -3.76 -11.33 -3.22
CA GLU A 34 -4.80 -10.54 -3.88
C GLU A 34 -4.27 -9.16 -4.28
N LEU A 35 -3.51 -8.48 -3.40
CA LEU A 35 -2.85 -7.22 -3.74
C LEU A 35 -1.85 -7.40 -4.90
N SER A 36 -1.02 -8.45 -4.86
CA SER A 36 -0.09 -8.75 -5.95
C SER A 36 -0.80 -8.93 -7.28
N LYS A 37 -1.94 -9.65 -7.27
CA LYS A 37 -2.77 -9.84 -8.46
C LYS A 37 -3.36 -8.52 -8.96
N LYS A 38 -3.94 -7.70 -8.08
CA LYS A 38 -4.49 -6.38 -8.44
C LYS A 38 -3.43 -5.47 -9.05
N LEU A 39 -2.21 -5.47 -8.51
CA LEU A 39 -1.08 -4.70 -9.04
C LEU A 39 -0.63 -5.19 -10.41
N ASP A 40 -0.60 -6.50 -10.62
CA ASP A 40 -0.27 -7.09 -11.91
C ASP A 40 -1.29 -6.73 -12.98
N ASP A 41 -2.58 -6.88 -12.66
CA ASP A 41 -3.68 -6.50 -13.56
C ASP A 41 -3.63 -4.98 -13.86
N PHE A 42 -3.42 -4.13 -12.85
CA PHE A 42 -3.25 -2.68 -13.01
C PHE A 42 -2.09 -2.28 -13.93
N ALA A 43 -0.95 -2.98 -13.80
CA ALA A 43 0.23 -2.73 -14.62
C ALA A 43 0.02 -3.16 -16.09
N LYS A 44 -0.64 -4.30 -16.30
CA LYS A 44 -0.95 -4.82 -17.64
C LYS A 44 -1.90 -3.92 -18.41
N GLU A 45 -2.94 -3.40 -17.76
CA GLU A 45 -3.88 -2.46 -18.37
C GLU A 45 -3.21 -1.18 -18.89
N ARG A 46 -2.02 -0.86 -18.40
CA ARG A 46 -1.26 0.37 -18.72
C ARG A 46 0.01 0.09 -19.52
N ASP A 47 0.27 -1.17 -19.89
CA ASP A 47 1.53 -1.61 -20.51
C ASP A 47 2.78 -1.22 -19.68
N TRP A 48 2.64 -1.16 -18.35
CA TRP A 48 3.73 -0.72 -17.46
C TRP A 48 4.73 -1.81 -17.10
N GLU A 49 4.45 -3.07 -17.47
CA GLU A 49 5.32 -4.20 -17.17
C GLU A 49 6.76 -3.99 -17.65
N MET A 50 6.96 -3.24 -18.75
CA MET A 50 8.28 -2.90 -19.28
C MET A 50 9.14 -2.03 -18.33
N TYR A 51 8.51 -1.30 -17.41
CA TYR A 51 9.20 -0.44 -16.44
C TYR A 51 9.46 -1.16 -15.10
N HIS A 52 8.79 -2.29 -14.85
CA HIS A 52 8.79 -3.03 -13.58
C HIS A 52 10.02 -3.96 -13.41
N ALA A 53 11.18 -3.60 -13.95
CA ALA A 53 12.42 -4.30 -13.63
C ALA A 53 12.71 -4.20 -12.12
N PRO A 54 13.23 -5.26 -11.45
CA PRO A 54 13.44 -5.26 -10.00
C PRO A 54 14.21 -4.05 -9.45
N ARG A 55 15.24 -3.58 -10.17
CA ARG A 55 16.01 -2.39 -9.77
C ARG A 55 15.13 -1.13 -9.77
N ASN A 56 14.26 -0.98 -10.75
CA ASN A 56 13.42 0.22 -10.87
C ASN A 56 12.38 0.25 -9.75
N LEU A 57 11.74 -0.89 -9.48
CA LEU A 57 10.79 -1.03 -8.37
C LEU A 57 11.44 -0.78 -7.01
N LEU A 58 12.67 -1.27 -6.80
CA LEU A 58 13.44 -0.96 -5.59
C LEU A 58 13.70 0.54 -5.44
N LEU A 59 14.09 1.22 -6.52
CA LEU A 59 14.36 2.67 -6.47
C LEU A 59 13.08 3.48 -6.25
N ALA A 60 11.96 3.08 -6.87
CA ALA A 60 10.66 3.68 -6.62
C ALA A 60 10.25 3.51 -5.15
N MET A 61 10.34 2.29 -4.60
CA MET A 61 10.07 2.04 -3.18
C MET A 61 10.91 2.92 -2.24
N ILE A 62 12.18 3.18 -2.57
CA ILE A 62 13.04 4.07 -1.77
C ILE A 62 12.57 5.53 -1.83
N ALA A 63 12.01 5.98 -2.96
CA ALA A 63 11.41 7.30 -3.07
C ALA A 63 10.21 7.43 -2.12
N GLU A 64 9.30 6.44 -2.12
CA GLU A 64 8.13 6.44 -1.22
C GLU A 64 8.52 6.34 0.26
N VAL A 65 9.59 5.60 0.58
CA VAL A 65 10.15 5.63 1.95
C VAL A 65 10.66 7.03 2.32
N GLY A 66 11.15 7.79 1.35
CA GLY A 66 11.52 9.19 1.50
C GLY A 66 10.30 10.05 1.83
N GLU A 67 9.24 9.97 1.03
CA GLU A 67 7.97 10.70 1.23
C GLU A 67 7.35 10.35 2.58
N LEU A 68 7.28 9.07 2.93
CA LEU A 68 6.89 8.59 4.26
C LEU A 68 7.74 9.22 5.37
N SER A 69 9.05 9.35 5.17
CA SER A 69 9.96 9.94 6.16
C SER A 69 9.72 11.45 6.35
N GLU A 70 9.32 12.17 5.31
CA GLU A 70 9.03 13.60 5.38
C GLU A 70 7.87 13.91 6.34
N LEU A 71 6.89 13.01 6.46
CA LEU A 71 5.77 13.13 7.39
C LEU A 71 6.21 13.20 8.86
N PHE A 72 7.35 12.56 9.18
CA PHE A 72 7.88 12.47 10.55
C PHE A 72 9.06 13.41 10.79
N MET A 73 9.71 13.94 9.75
CA MET A 73 10.98 14.69 9.84
C MET A 73 10.98 15.81 10.89
N TRP A 74 9.86 16.51 11.09
CA TRP A 74 9.73 17.61 12.05
C TRP A 74 8.83 17.29 13.25
N LYS A 75 8.36 16.05 13.36
CA LYS A 75 7.63 15.56 14.52
C LYS A 75 8.69 15.07 15.51
N GLY A 76 8.67 15.55 16.76
CA GLY A 76 9.56 15.04 17.81
C GLY A 76 9.24 13.58 18.15
N GLU A 77 9.20 13.21 19.43
CA GLU A 77 8.69 11.89 19.79
C GLU A 77 7.22 11.75 19.39
N VAL A 78 6.92 10.78 18.53
CA VAL A 78 5.55 10.49 18.07
C VAL A 78 4.96 9.36 18.90
N ALA A 79 3.87 9.66 19.61
CA ALA A 79 3.18 8.69 20.44
C ALA A 79 2.37 7.69 19.59
N LYS A 80 2.21 6.47 20.13
CA LYS A 80 1.31 5.45 19.55
C LYS A 80 -0.10 6.02 19.38
N GLY A 81 -0.71 5.74 18.22
CA GLY A 81 -2.06 6.21 17.90
C GLY A 81 -2.12 7.66 17.42
N LEU A 82 -0.97 8.32 17.25
CA LEU A 82 -0.83 9.64 16.63
C LEU A 82 -1.75 10.72 17.25
N PRO A 83 -1.77 10.88 18.58
CA PRO A 83 -2.57 11.92 19.21
C PRO A 83 -2.12 13.31 18.72
N GLY A 84 -3.07 14.16 18.36
CA GLY A 84 -2.81 15.51 17.85
C GLY A 84 -2.51 15.59 16.36
N TRP A 85 -2.48 14.47 15.64
CA TRP A 85 -2.48 14.47 14.17
C TRP A 85 -3.90 14.73 13.65
N LYS A 86 -4.00 15.59 12.64
CA LYS A 86 -5.23 15.83 11.88
C LYS A 86 -5.56 14.59 11.06
N GLU A 87 -6.83 14.45 10.69
CA GLU A 87 -7.26 13.30 9.89
C GLU A 87 -6.58 13.27 8.52
N SER A 88 -6.42 14.43 7.88
CA SER A 88 -5.66 14.56 6.63
C SER A 88 -4.19 14.14 6.75
N GLU A 89 -3.57 14.30 7.93
CA GLU A 89 -2.18 13.84 8.14
C GLU A 89 -2.12 12.31 8.28
N LYS A 90 -3.18 11.69 8.81
CA LYS A 90 -3.28 10.22 8.91
C LYS A 90 -3.65 9.57 7.59
N GLU A 91 -4.49 10.24 6.80
CA GLU A 91 -4.80 9.85 5.43
C GLU A 91 -3.54 9.81 4.58
N HIS A 92 -2.79 10.92 4.55
CA HIS A 92 -1.50 10.99 3.85
C HIS A 92 -0.49 9.96 4.37
N LEU A 93 -0.43 9.74 5.68
CA LEU A 93 0.37 8.63 6.22
C LEU A 93 -0.06 7.26 5.70
N GLY A 94 -1.37 7.04 5.54
CA GLY A 94 -1.93 5.81 4.98
C GLY A 94 -1.55 5.61 3.51
N GLU A 95 -1.54 6.69 2.73
CA GLU A 95 -1.09 6.71 1.33
C GLU A 95 0.38 6.28 1.23
N GLU A 96 1.28 6.97 1.93
CA GLU A 96 2.72 6.69 1.88
C GLU A 96 3.08 5.27 2.40
N LEU A 97 2.41 4.81 3.46
CA LEU A 97 2.57 3.43 3.93
C LEU A 97 2.11 2.42 2.89
N SER A 98 1.04 2.74 2.16
CA SER A 98 0.49 1.88 1.11
C SER A 98 1.43 1.84 -0.08
N ASP A 99 1.99 2.96 -0.52
CA ASP A 99 2.90 3.00 -1.67
C ASP A 99 4.17 2.16 -1.41
N VAL A 100 4.77 2.28 -0.22
CA VAL A 100 5.88 1.42 0.20
C VAL A 100 5.49 -0.07 0.16
N LEU A 101 4.30 -0.41 0.67
CA LEU A 101 3.80 -1.79 0.67
C LEU A 101 3.59 -2.33 -0.75
N LEU A 102 2.95 -1.55 -1.62
CA LEU A 102 2.60 -1.97 -2.98
C LEU A 102 3.85 -2.18 -3.83
N TYR A 103 4.86 -1.30 -3.74
CA TYR A 103 6.13 -1.54 -4.41
C TYR A 103 6.87 -2.75 -3.85
N LEU A 104 6.84 -2.98 -2.54
CA LEU A 104 7.47 -4.18 -1.94
C LEU A 104 6.80 -5.47 -2.43
N ILE A 105 5.47 -5.49 -2.54
CA ILE A 105 4.71 -6.62 -3.09
C ILE A 105 5.11 -6.84 -4.55
N ARG A 106 5.06 -5.80 -5.40
CA ARG A 106 5.41 -5.95 -6.81
C ARG A 106 6.87 -6.35 -7.02
N LEU A 107 7.79 -5.80 -6.23
CA LEU A 107 9.20 -6.19 -6.25
C LEU A 107 9.36 -7.67 -5.89
N SER A 108 8.65 -8.15 -4.88
CA SER A 108 8.69 -9.56 -4.46
C SER A 108 8.20 -10.49 -5.58
N ASP A 109 7.10 -10.13 -6.24
CA ASP A 109 6.54 -10.85 -7.40
C ASP A 109 7.56 -10.93 -8.55
N MET A 110 8.14 -9.79 -8.94
CA MET A 110 9.17 -9.73 -9.99
C MET A 110 10.46 -10.48 -9.64
N CYS A 111 10.72 -10.73 -8.35
CA CYS A 111 11.83 -11.55 -7.87
C CYS A 111 11.46 -13.02 -7.62
N GLY A 112 10.20 -13.43 -7.83
CA GLY A 112 9.73 -14.79 -7.57
C GLY A 112 9.74 -15.18 -6.08
N VAL A 113 9.51 -14.21 -5.19
CA VAL A 113 9.51 -14.40 -3.73
C VAL A 113 8.06 -14.37 -3.22
N ASP A 114 7.61 -15.46 -2.58
CA ASP A 114 6.37 -15.42 -1.79
C ASP A 114 6.62 -14.61 -0.51
N LEU A 115 6.21 -13.33 -0.55
CA LEU A 115 6.47 -12.36 0.51
C LEU A 115 5.83 -12.77 1.85
N GLY A 116 4.61 -13.33 1.82
CA GLY A 116 3.90 -13.75 3.03
C GLY A 116 4.60 -14.91 3.74
N ASP A 117 5.02 -15.91 2.99
CA ASP A 117 5.81 -17.04 3.48
C ASP A 117 7.22 -16.59 3.95
N ALA A 118 7.88 -15.71 3.20
CA ALA A 118 9.16 -15.12 3.59
C ALA A 118 9.08 -14.34 4.91
N ALA A 119 8.05 -13.51 5.09
CA ALA A 119 7.80 -12.74 6.30
C ALA A 119 7.51 -13.66 7.49
N THR A 120 6.66 -14.68 7.32
CA THR A 120 6.32 -15.65 8.36
C THR A 120 7.55 -16.40 8.86
N ARG A 121 8.39 -16.90 7.95
CA ARG A 121 9.69 -17.51 8.32
C ARG A 121 10.62 -16.53 9.02
N LYS A 122 10.63 -15.26 8.62
CA LYS A 122 11.48 -14.24 9.25
C LYS A 122 11.09 -13.98 10.69
N ILE A 123 9.79 -13.99 11.01
CA ILE A 123 9.29 -13.86 12.39
C ILE A 123 9.81 -15.00 13.26
N VAL A 124 9.73 -16.25 12.78
CA VAL A 124 10.27 -17.42 13.52
C VAL A 124 11.77 -17.26 13.76
N LYS A 125 12.55 -16.86 12.74
CA LYS A 125 13.98 -16.58 12.89
C LYS A 125 14.27 -15.46 13.89
N ASN A 126 13.44 -14.42 13.92
CA ASN A 126 13.57 -13.31 14.85
C ASN A 126 13.27 -13.75 16.30
N ALA A 127 12.26 -14.60 16.51
CA ALA A 127 11.93 -15.12 17.84
C ALA A 127 13.07 -15.98 18.43
N VAL A 128 13.78 -16.73 17.59
CA VAL A 128 14.99 -17.47 18.00
C VAL A 128 16.14 -16.51 18.34
N LYS A 129 16.33 -15.46 17.53
CA LYS A 129 17.39 -14.46 17.73
C LYS A 129 17.13 -13.58 18.96
N TYR A 130 15.87 -13.31 19.27
CA TYR A 130 15.41 -12.42 20.34
C TYR A 130 14.32 -13.13 21.15
N PRO A 131 14.70 -14.06 22.04
CA PRO A 131 13.74 -14.83 22.83
C PRO A 131 12.96 -13.91 23.78
N ALA A 132 11.69 -14.26 24.03
CA ALA A 132 10.88 -13.54 25.01
C ALA A 132 11.53 -13.64 26.41
N PRO A 133 11.45 -12.58 27.23
CA PRO A 133 11.90 -12.65 28.61
C PRO A 133 11.15 -13.77 29.34
N SER A 134 11.85 -14.49 30.22
CA SER A 134 11.23 -15.52 31.05
C SER A 134 10.18 -14.86 31.93
N LYS A 135 8.93 -15.31 31.86
CA LYS A 135 7.92 -14.94 32.86
C LYS A 135 8.33 -15.59 34.18
N SER A 136 8.95 -14.86 35.09
CA SER A 136 9.11 -15.38 36.46
C SER A 136 7.70 -15.52 37.04
N THR A 137 7.37 -16.73 37.47
CA THR A 137 6.08 -17.04 38.12
C THR A 137 6.11 -16.56 39.57
#